data_AF-A0A645JC49-F1
#
_entry.id   AF-A0A645JC49-F1
#
_cell.length_a   1.000
_cell.length_b   1.000
_cell.length_c   1.000
_cell.angle_alpha   90.00
_cell.angle_beta   90.00
_cell.angle_gamma   90.00
#
_symmetry.space_group_name_H-M   'P 1'
#
loop_
_entity.id
_entity.type
_entity.pdbx_description
1 polymer ?
#
loop_
_entity_poly.entity_id
_entity_poly.type
_entity_poly.pdbx_seq_one_letter_code
_entity_poly.pdbx_strand_id
1 'polypeptide(L)'
;MAKAIREHWAVENKLHWMLDVNFSEDDCRVKKDNAPEILSLIRRVVINMLSLDTTQPSFTKKKLSKRQKRKFANWDESIMRSILGIQPL
;
A
#
# COMPACT_ATOMS: atom_id res chain seq x y z
N MET A 1 -0.10 -8.23 30.59
CA MET A 1 -1.37 -8.04 29.83
C MET A 1 -1.45 -6.68 29.13
N ALA A 2 -1.24 -5.54 29.81
CA ALA A 2 -1.35 -4.21 29.18
C ALA A 2 -0.43 -3.97 27.95
N LYS A 3 0.76 -4.57 27.92
CA LYS A 3 1.70 -4.44 26.77
C LYS A 3 1.15 -5.10 25.50
N ALA A 4 0.69 -6.35 25.60
CA ALA A 4 0.11 -7.09 24.47
C ALA A 4 -1.12 -6.40 23.89
N ILE A 5 -1.98 -5.82 24.75
CA ILE A 5 -3.15 -5.04 24.31
C ILE A 5 -2.71 -3.82 23.50
N ARG A 6 -1.71 -3.05 23.97
CA ARG A 6 -1.19 -1.89 23.21
C ARG A 6 -0.53 -2.28 21.90
N GLU A 7 0.21 -3.38 21.87
CA GLU A 7 0.84 -3.89 20.65
C GLU A 7 -0.21 -4.33 19.62
N HIS A 8 -1.27 -5.01 20.05
CA HIS A 8 -2.40 -5.36 19.20
C HIS A 8 -3.06 -4.12 18.59
N TRP A 9 -3.39 -3.10 19.41
CA TRP A 9 -3.94 -1.85 18.91
C TRP A 9 -2.98 -1.07 18.00
N ALA A 10 -1.66 -1.22 18.19
CA ALA A 10 -0.68 -0.57 17.33
C ALA A 10 -0.66 -1.17 15.91
N VAL A 11 -0.94 -2.47 15.77
CA VAL A 11 -1.07 -3.13 14.47
C VAL A 11 -2.34 -2.63 13.77
N GLU A 12 -3.47 -2.65 14.48
CA GLU A 12 -4.76 -2.20 13.95
C GLU A 12 -4.70 -0.73 13.51
N ASN A 13 -4.19 0.15 14.36
CA ASN A 13 -4.14 1.59 14.10
C ASN A 13 -3.16 2.00 12.98
N LYS A 14 -2.13 1.19 12.71
CA LYS A 14 -1.14 1.52 11.68
C LYS A 14 -1.45 0.82 10.38
N LEU A 15 -1.57 -0.51 10.40
CA LEU A 15 -1.71 -1.29 9.19
C LEU A 15 -3.13 -1.25 8.64
N HIS A 16 -4.13 -1.49 9.49
CA HIS A 16 -5.52 -1.59 9.04
C HIS A 16 -6.02 -0.24 8.52
N TRP A 17 -5.80 0.84 9.29
CA TRP A 17 -6.11 2.19 8.84
C TRP A 17 -5.46 2.56 7.49
N MET A 18 -4.21 2.14 7.25
CA MET A 18 -3.57 2.38 5.96
C MET A 18 -4.24 1.61 4.82
N LEU A 19 -4.72 0.40 5.07
CA LEU A 19 -5.44 -0.42 4.09
C LEU A 19 -6.79 0.24 3.74
N ASP A 20 -7.55 0.70 4.74
CA ASP A 20 -8.83 1.37 4.51
C ASP A 20 -8.67 2.67 3.73
N VAL A 21 -7.73 3.52 4.13
CA VAL A 21 -7.54 4.84 3.51
C VAL A 21 -6.98 4.76 2.08
N ASN A 22 -6.11 3.77 1.80
CA ASN A 22 -5.43 3.70 0.48
C ASN A 22 -6.08 2.72 -0.49
N PHE A 23 -6.81 1.72 0.01
CA PHE A 23 -7.40 0.63 -0.77
C PHE A 23 -8.90 0.46 -0.59
N SER A 24 -9.54 1.19 0.34
CA SER A 24 -10.96 1.02 0.67
C SER A 24 -11.27 -0.45 1.00
N GLU A 25 -10.45 -1.03 1.88
CA GLU A 25 -10.53 -2.45 2.22
C GLU A 25 -11.86 -2.83 2.87
N ASP A 26 -12.38 -2.02 3.79
CA ASP A 26 -13.72 -2.17 4.39
C ASP A 26 -14.86 -2.28 3.35
N ASP A 27 -14.78 -1.51 2.26
CA ASP A 27 -15.79 -1.49 1.20
C ASP A 27 -15.63 -2.65 0.20
N CYS A 28 -14.58 -3.46 0.34
CA CYS A 28 -14.25 -4.52 -0.61
C CYS A 28 -15.24 -5.69 -0.51
N ARG A 29 -15.94 -5.97 -1.63
CA ARG A 29 -16.95 -7.05 -1.70
C ARG A 29 -16.38 -8.43 -2.06
N VAL A 30 -15.06 -8.56 -2.16
CA VAL A 30 -14.40 -9.84 -2.47
C VAL A 30 -14.57 -10.75 -1.26
N LYS A 31 -15.31 -11.86 -1.42
CA LYS A 31 -15.66 -12.80 -0.33
C LYS A 31 -15.48 -14.28 -0.69
N LYS A 32 -15.04 -14.58 -1.91
CA LYS A 32 -14.97 -15.94 -2.43
C LYS A 32 -13.68 -16.63 -2.00
N ASP A 33 -13.79 -17.83 -1.44
CA ASP A 33 -12.67 -18.70 -1.08
C ASP A 33 -11.55 -17.94 -0.35
N ASN A 34 -10.30 -18.12 -0.75
CA ASN A 34 -9.13 -17.46 -0.17
C ASN A 34 -8.88 -16.05 -0.75
N ALA A 35 -9.75 -15.54 -1.62
CA ALA A 35 -9.54 -14.25 -2.27
C ALA A 35 -9.42 -13.06 -1.30
N PRO A 36 -10.19 -12.98 -0.18
CA PRO A 36 -10.05 -11.88 0.78
C PRO A 36 -8.65 -11.85 1.42
N GLU A 37 -8.14 -13.03 1.81
CA GLU A 37 -6.84 -13.15 2.45
C GLU A 37 -5.71 -12.84 1.47
N ILE A 38 -5.76 -13.43 0.27
CA ILE A 38 -4.79 -13.18 -0.80
C ILE A 38 -4.74 -11.68 -1.13
N LEU A 39 -5.91 -11.05 -1.25
CA LEU A 39 -5.98 -9.63 -1.57
C LEU A 39 -5.43 -8.76 -0.42
N SER A 40 -5.74 -9.10 0.83
CA SER A 40 -5.17 -8.40 1.99
C SER A 40 -3.64 -8.52 2.01
N LEU A 41 -3.09 -9.71 1.74
CA LEU A 41 -1.63 -9.92 1.65
C LEU A 41 -1.00 -9.06 0.54
N ILE A 42 -1.59 -9.05 -0.66
CA ILE A 42 -1.10 -8.23 -1.78
C ILE A 42 -1.12 -6.74 -1.39
N ARG A 43 -2.20 -6.25 -0.79
CA ARG A 43 -2.30 -4.84 -0.37
C ARG A 43 -1.23 -4.48 0.66
N ARG A 44 -0.93 -5.37 1.62
CA ARG A 44 0.15 -5.16 2.60
C ARG A 44 1.51 -5.05 1.91
N VAL A 45 1.81 -5.94 0.95
CA VAL A 45 3.05 -5.88 0.16
C VAL A 45 3.16 -4.54 -0.58
N VAL A 46 2.08 -4.11 -1.24
CA VAL A 46 2.06 -2.83 -1.97
C VAL A 46 2.25 -1.64 -1.01
N ILE A 47 1.61 -1.62 0.16
CA ILE A 47 1.82 -0.54 1.16
C ILE A 47 3.27 -0.48 1.61
N ASN A 48 3.91 -1.63 1.83
CA ASN A 48 5.32 -1.68 2.22
C ASN A 48 6.22 -1.16 1.11
N MET A 49 6.01 -1.58 -0.15
CA MET A 49 6.74 -1.06 -1.31
C MET A 49 6.59 0.46 -1.43
N LEU A 50 5.36 0.99 -1.34
CA LEU A 50 5.10 2.43 -1.40
C LEU A 50 5.67 3.22 -0.20
N SER A 51 5.94 2.54 0.92
CA SER A 51 6.55 3.16 2.11
C SER A 51 8.07 3.24 1.99
N LEU A 52 8.69 2.26 1.34
CA LEU A 52 10.12 2.23 1.04
C LEU A 52 10.48 3.11 -0.16
N ASP A 53 9.54 3.27 -1.09
CA ASP A 53 9.74 4.07 -2.28
C ASP A 53 10.02 5.54 -1.96
N THR A 54 11.22 5.98 -2.30
CA THR A 54 11.69 7.37 -2.20
C THR A 54 11.49 8.15 -3.50
N THR A 55 11.03 7.48 -4.58
CA THR A 55 10.86 8.15 -5.87
C THR A 55 9.80 9.24 -5.76
N GLN A 56 10.12 10.38 -6.35
CA GLN A 56 9.25 11.53 -6.47
C GLN A 56 9.19 11.90 -7.95
N PRO A 57 8.00 12.12 -8.51
CA PRO A 57 7.90 12.56 -9.89
C PRO A 57 8.58 13.90 -10.07
N SER A 58 9.27 14.08 -11.21
CA SER A 58 9.99 15.31 -11.54
C SER A 58 9.10 16.56 -11.56
N PHE A 59 7.79 16.40 -11.81
CA PHE A 59 6.84 17.51 -11.88
C PHE A 59 6.44 18.11 -10.52
N THR A 60 6.76 17.46 -9.39
CA THR A 60 6.39 17.98 -8.07
C THR A 60 7.48 17.76 -7.03
N LYS A 61 7.80 18.82 -6.27
CA LYS A 61 8.75 18.76 -5.14
C LYS A 61 8.10 18.27 -3.84
N LYS A 62 6.78 18.04 -3.84
CA LYS A 62 6.03 17.62 -2.65
C LYS A 62 5.98 16.09 -2.60
N LYS A 63 6.21 15.53 -1.41
CA LYS A 63 6.00 14.10 -1.15
C LYS A 63 4.55 13.72 -1.45
N LEU A 64 4.37 12.83 -2.42
CA LEU A 64 3.06 12.29 -2.78
C LEU A 64 2.52 11.36 -1.68
N SER A 65 1.20 11.37 -1.51
CA SER A 65 0.52 10.35 -0.70
C SER A 65 0.63 8.96 -1.34
N LYS A 66 0.53 7.90 -0.53
CA LYS A 66 0.56 6.51 -1.03
C LYS A 66 -0.54 6.25 -2.07
N ARG A 67 -1.74 6.78 -1.85
CA ARG A 67 -2.85 6.77 -2.81
C ARG A 67 -2.49 7.40 -4.15
N GLN A 68 -1.81 8.55 -4.13
CA GLN A 68 -1.36 9.22 -5.37
C GLN A 68 -0.27 8.42 -6.08
N LYS A 69 0.75 7.94 -5.35
CA LYS A 69 1.81 7.10 -5.92
C LYS A 69 1.23 5.87 -6.65
N ARG A 70 0.25 5.19 -6.04
CA ARG A 70 -0.48 4.09 -6.68
C ARG A 70 -1.19 4.49 -7.97
N LYS A 71 -1.84 5.67 -7.99
CA LYS A 71 -2.48 6.18 -9.22
C LYS A 71 -1.47 6.47 -10.32
N PHE A 72 -0.34 7.10 -9.99
CA PHE A 72 0.72 7.37 -10.96
C PHE A 72 1.36 6.09 -11.50
N ALA A 73 1.60 5.10 -10.64
CA ALA A 73 2.06 3.78 -11.09
C ALA A 73 1.08 3.10 -12.05
N ASN A 74 -0.22 3.38 -11.93
CA ASN A 74 -1.22 2.88 -12.88
C ASN A 74 -1.26 3.66 -14.20
N TRP A 75 -0.80 4.91 -14.22
CA TRP A 75 -0.82 5.78 -15.40
C TRP A 75 0.48 5.75 -16.19
N ASP A 76 1.60 5.48 -15.53
CA ASP A 76 2.95 5.50 -16.11
C ASP A 76 3.71 4.24 -15.72
N GLU A 77 4.03 3.43 -16.74
CA GLU A 77 4.75 2.18 -16.58
C GLU A 77 6.18 2.38 -16.06
N SER A 78 6.82 3.51 -16.37
CA SER A 78 8.18 3.81 -15.89
C SER A 78 8.19 3.98 -14.36
N ILE A 79 7.18 4.67 -13.83
CA ILE A 79 6.97 4.84 -12.39
C ILE A 79 6.64 3.50 -11.74
N MET A 80 5.77 2.70 -12.38
CA MET A 80 5.44 1.36 -11.89
C MET A 80 6.68 0.48 -11.77
N ARG A 81 7.49 0.41 -12.82
CA ARG A 81 8.73 -0.38 -12.86
C ARG A 81 9.73 0.07 -11.81
N SER A 82 9.87 1.39 -11.63
CA SER A 82 10.72 1.98 -10.60
C SER A 82 10.28 1.53 -9.19
N ILE A 83 8.98 1.63 -8.88
CA ILE A 83 8.42 1.19 -7.59
C ILE A 83 8.58 -0.31 -7.38
N LEU A 84 8.45 -1.10 -8.45
CA LEU A 84 8.61 -2.57 -8.41
C LEU A 84 10.08 -3.00 -8.39
N GLY A 85 11.04 -2.09 -8.60
CA GLY A 85 12.47 -2.41 -8.68
C GLY A 85 12.85 -3.24 -9.90
N ILE A 86 12.03 -3.24 -10.97
CA ILE A 86 12.29 -4.00 -12.19
C ILE A 86 13.14 -3.13 -13.12
N GLN A 87 14.39 -3.52 -13.35
CA GLN A 87 15.25 -2.85 -14.33
C GLN A 87 14.93 -3.32 -15.76
N PRO A 88 15.10 -2.46 -16.77
CA PRO A 88 15.06 -2.90 -18.17
C PRO A 88 16.18 -3.92 -18.41
N LEU A 89 15.86 -4.96 -19.18
CA LEU A 89 16.83 -5.96 -19.67
C LEU A 89 17.86 -5.32 -20.60
#